data_AF-A0A5N7MR76-F1
#
_entry.id   AF-A0A5N7MR76-F1
#
_cell.length_a   1.000
_cell.length_b   1.000
_cell.length_c   1.000
_cell.angle_alpha   90.00
_cell.angle_beta   90.00
_cell.angle_gamma   90.00
#
_symmetry.space_group_name_H-M   'P 1'
#
loop_
_entity.id
_entity.type
_entity.pdbx_description
1 polymer ?
#
loop_
_entity_poly.entity_id
_entity_poly.type
_entity_poly.pdbx_seq_one_letter_code
_entity_poly.pdbx_strand_id
1 'polypeptide(L)' 'MASKYFYKGTKAHDGDDHIIYDQRKGVLYYDADGTGSSAQVKIATFDKKPHLIIKDFFVI' A
#
# COMPACT_ATOMS: atom_id res chain seq x y z
N MET A 1 10.69 9.39 9.22
CA MET A 1 11.18 8.04 8.85
C MET A 1 10.15 7.45 7.91
N ALA A 2 10.52 7.21 6.65
CA ALA A 2 9.61 6.59 5.69
C ALA A 2 9.15 5.23 6.22
N SER A 3 7.87 4.91 6.01
CA SER A 3 7.32 3.61 6.35
C SER A 3 7.88 2.58 5.39
N LYS A 4 8.85 1.79 5.85
CA LYS A 4 9.61 0.86 5.02
C LYS A 4 8.76 -0.04 4.12
N TYR A 5 7.52 -0.35 4.51
CA TYR A 5 6.66 -1.30 3.80
C TYR A 5 5.31 -0.75 3.36
N PHE A 6 5.07 0.56 3.51
CA PHE A 6 3.77 1.18 3.23
C PHE A 6 3.93 2.47 2.44
N TYR A 7 3.19 2.56 1.35
CA TYR A 7 3.09 3.78 0.57
C TYR A 7 1.65 4.19 0.32
N LYS A 8 1.38 5.48 0.50
CA LYS A 8 0.11 6.09 0.14
C LYS A 8 0.21 6.64 -1.28
N GLY A 9 -0.31 5.88 -2.24
CA GLY A 9 -0.23 6.21 -3.65
C GLY A 9 -0.93 5.18 -4.53
N THR A 10 -0.61 5.17 -5.82
CA THR A 10 -1.23 4.25 -6.79
C THR A 10 -0.36 3.05 -7.16
N LYS A 11 0.92 3.11 -6.81
CA LYS A 11 1.99 2.13 -7.04
C LYS A 11 3.08 2.35 -5.98
N ALA A 12 3.91 1.35 -5.71
CA ALA A 12 5.12 1.45 -4.88
C ALA A 12 6.00 2.66 -5.26
N HIS A 13 6.65 3.26 -4.27
CA HIS A 13 7.53 4.41 -4.43
C HIS A 13 9.02 4.04 -4.39
N ASP A 14 9.39 3.15 -3.47
CA ASP A 14 10.73 2.56 -3.40
C ASP A 14 10.65 1.03 -3.43
N GLY A 15 11.77 0.34 -3.18
CA GLY A 15 11.88 -1.11 -3.38
C GLY A 15 11.34 -1.97 -2.25
N ASP A 16 10.87 -1.36 -1.15
CA ASP A 16 10.36 -2.10 0.01
C ASP A 16 8.83 -1.90 0.19
N ASP A 17 8.15 -1.15 -0.69
CA ASP A 17 6.73 -0.79 -0.54
C ASP A 17 5.75 -1.93 -0.90
N HIS A 18 5.61 -2.89 0.00
CA HIS A 18 4.71 -4.03 -0.21
C HIS A 18 3.23 -3.73 0.02
N ILE A 19 2.88 -2.69 0.79
CA ILE A 19 1.48 -2.30 1.05
C ILE A 19 1.21 -0.93 0.43
N ILE A 20 0.30 -0.88 -0.54
CA ILE A 20 0.02 0.34 -1.30
C ILE A 20 -1.43 0.74 -1.11
N TYR A 21 -1.67 1.98 -0.68
CA TYR A 21 -3.02 2.47 -0.46
C TYR A 21 -3.37 3.66 -1.38
N ASP A 22 -4.24 3.41 -2.36
CA ASP A 22 -4.87 4.45 -3.17
C ASP A 22 -6.04 5.03 -2.36
N GLN A 23 -5.74 6.03 -1.54
CA GLN A 23 -6.75 6.69 -0.70
C GLN A 23 -7.84 7.39 -1.53
N ARG A 24 -7.55 7.82 -2.76
CA ARG A 24 -8.55 8.49 -3.61
C ARG A 24 -9.66 7.50 -4.00
N LYS A 25 -9.28 6.26 -4.31
CA LYS A 25 -10.21 5.16 -4.62
C LYS A 25 -10.64 4.36 -3.40
N GLY A 26 -9.96 4.50 -2.26
CA GLY A 26 -10.19 3.69 -1.08
C GLY A 26 -9.75 2.24 -1.28
N VAL A 27 -8.70 1.98 -2.07
CA VAL A 27 -8.29 0.62 -2.44
C VAL A 27 -6.91 0.32 -1.87
N LEU A 28 -6.80 -0.83 -1.21
CA LEU A 28 -5.54 -1.35 -0.69
C LEU A 28 -5.04 -2.48 -1.60
N TYR A 29 -3.75 -2.42 -1.90
CA TYR A 29 -3.05 -3.40 -2.71
C TYR A 29 -1.87 -3.99 -1.95
N TYR A 30 -1.57 -5.24 -2.26
CA TYR A 30 -0.32 -5.89 -1.93
C TYR A 30 0.55 -5.97 -3.18
N ASP A 31 1.79 -5.52 -3.07
CA ASP A 31 2.80 -5.67 -4.09
C ASP A 31 3.86 -6.67 -3.62
N ALA A 32 3.98 -7.77 -4.34
CA ALA A 32 4.87 -8.87 -3.97
C ALA A 32 6.35 -8.51 -4.15
N ASP A 33 6.68 -7.69 -5.16
CA ASP A 33 8.07 -7.27 -5.38
C ASP A 33 8.42 -5.97 -4.64
N GLY A 34 7.40 -5.24 -4.19
CA GLY A 34 7.56 -4.00 -3.41
C GLY A 34 8.08 -2.82 -4.22
N THR A 35 8.43 -3.00 -5.49
CA THR A 35 9.02 -1.99 -6.40
C THR A 35 7.99 -1.40 -7.36
N GLY A 36 6.81 -2.02 -7.47
CA GLY A 36 5.76 -1.68 -8.41
C GLY A 36 6.07 -2.07 -9.85
N SER A 37 7.15 -2.80 -10.10
CA SER A 37 7.48 -3.33 -11.42
C SER A 37 6.48 -4.41 -11.82
N SER A 38 6.11 -5.28 -10.88
CA SER A 38 5.05 -6.26 -11.02
C SER A 38 3.66 -5.66 -10.80
N ALA A 39 2.64 -6.37 -11.28
CA ALA A 39 1.26 -5.98 -11.03
C ALA A 39 0.92 -6.23 -9.54
N GLN A 40 0.53 -5.17 -8.84
CA GLN A 40 -0.01 -5.24 -7.48
C GLN A 40 -1.38 -5.92 -7.44
N VAL A 41 -1.66 -6.67 -6.37
CA VAL A 41 -2.91 -7.40 -6.15
C VAL A 41 -3.83 -6.60 -5.25
N LYS A 42 -5.09 -6.40 -5.65
CA LYS A 42 -6.09 -5.75 -4.80
C LYS A 42 -6.51 -6.68 -3.66
N ILE A 43 -6.39 -6.21 -2.42
CA ILE A 43 -6.71 -7.01 -1.22
C ILE A 43 -7.84 -6.42 -0.37
N ALA A 44 -8.15 -5.12 -0.51
CA ALA A 44 -9.25 -4.50 0.22
C ALA A 44 -9.84 -3.28 -0.52
N THR A 45 -11.08 -2.94 -0.20
CA THR A 45 -11.74 -1.69 -0.59
C THR A 45 -12.47 -1.10 0.61
N PHE A 46 -12.38 0.22 0.78
CA PHE A 46 -12.94 0.96 1.91
C PHE A 46 -13.86 2.08 1.41
N ASP A 47 -15.14 2.01 1.74
CA ASP A 47 -16.13 3.02 1.34
C ASP A 47 -15.82 4.41 1.93
N LYS A 48 -15.36 4.45 3.19
CA LYS A 48 -15.08 5.70 3.92
C LYS A 48 -13.66 6.24 3.72
N LYS A 49 -12.83 5.58 2.90
CA LYS A 49 -11.46 6.01 2.55
C LYS A 49 -10.64 6.46 3.78
N PRO A 50 -10.52 5.60 4.81
CA PRO A 50 -9.88 5.96 6.07
C PRO A 50 -8.45 6.45 5.88
N HIS A 51 -7.97 7.25 6.83
CA HIS A 51 -6.57 7.66 6.85
C HIS A 51 -5.71 6.52 7.42
N LEU A 52 -5.24 5.64 6.54
CA LEU A 52 -4.34 4.56 6.92
C LEU A 52 -2.89 5.05 7.00
N ILE A 53 -2.17 4.51 7.98
CA ILE A 53 -0.75 4.70 8.25
C ILE A 53 -0.07 3.35 8.49
N ILE A 54 1.25 3.31 8.47
CA ILE A 54 2.02 2.07 8.68
C ILE A 54 1.70 1.33 9.98
N LYS A 55 1.27 2.05 11.03
CA LYS A 55 0.90 1.45 12.33
C LYS A 55 -0.39 0.63 12.29
N ASP A 56 -1.17 0.75 11.22
CA ASP A 56 -2.39 -0.04 11.02
C ASP A 56 -2.08 -1.43 10.44
N PHE A 57 -0.82 -1.69 10.09
CA PHE A 57 -0.36 -2.92 9.46
C PHE A 57 0.69 -3.63 10.30
N PHE A 58 0.60 -4.95 10.32
CA PHE A 58 1.64 -5.83 10.84
C PHE A 58 2.21 -6.64 9.67
N VAL A 59 3.49 -6.48 9.39
CA VAL A 59 4.23 -7.13 8.30
C VAL A 59 5.31 -8.01 8.93
N ILE A 60 5.42 -9.27 8.50
CA ILE A 60 6.33 -10.30 9.03
C ILE A 60 7.25 -10.77 7.91
#